data_AF-A0AA85AZ94-F1
#
_entry.id   AF-A0AA85AZ94-F1
#
_cell.length_a   1.000
_cell.length_b   1.000
_cell.length_c   1.000
_cell.angle_alpha   90.00
_cell.angle_beta   90.00
_cell.angle_gamma   90.00
#
_symmetry.space_group_name_H-M   'P 1'
#
loop_
_entity.id
_entity.type
_entity.pdbx_description
1 polymer ?
#
loop_
_entity_poly.entity_id
_entity_poly.type
_entity_poly.pdbx_seq_one_letter_code
_entity_poly.pdbx_strand_id
1 'polypeptide(L)'
;MSVQKHEKVQLTVYEADVVKLILEFLEKRDLAISMLALERETGQVNGPFNEDILFFRQLILEGHWDDALDYLEPLRGPPVALDLRKPRFLLLKHKYLELLCLRDVTNLDGNNSANGTTGVNVNESNIDHGVEQVIDCLKQLEPECETQAEYRDLTLLLTLTRLDQHPDYRYWNPSLGRLQCFNQIYPLLQPFIQLSKHSSSGQASTDENARGDRLLRLLVKGLLYEACVDYCALMATERKAQMQITGMLGGDLDEEEETERLYNQNISLHTTQNNEINQRAHSHSTSHCRQPVAPDLSLNSWLQSLKPVNFSQPFQSYELDLKVQPINRPTLESSLWPEHILTQPTVKPLVFPYTHIPESNTIMGSSIQRSVLSIHNPALKEPIFKDLVVN
;
A
#
# COMPACT_ATOMS: atom_id res chain seq x y z
N MET A 1 -18.53 -28.21 47.16
CA MET A 1 -18.51 -26.96 46.38
C MET A 1 -18.47 -27.36 44.91
N SER A 2 -19.60 -27.22 44.21
CA SER A 2 -19.68 -27.51 42.77
C SER A 2 -18.99 -26.38 42.04
N VAL A 3 -17.92 -26.70 41.30
CA VAL A 3 -17.25 -25.75 40.40
C VAL A 3 -18.27 -25.44 39.30
N GLN A 4 -18.76 -24.20 39.27
CA GLN A 4 -19.62 -23.72 38.18
C GLN A 4 -18.85 -23.87 36.88
N LYS A 5 -19.36 -24.72 36.00
CA LYS A 5 -18.79 -24.99 34.68
C LYS A 5 -19.09 -23.75 33.83
N HIS A 6 -18.18 -22.79 33.77
CA HIS A 6 -18.33 -21.62 32.91
C HIS A 6 -18.46 -22.11 31.46
N GLU A 7 -19.55 -21.72 30.80
CA GLU A 7 -19.74 -21.99 29.39
C GLU A 7 -18.70 -21.19 28.60
N LYS A 8 -17.89 -21.89 27.79
CA LYS A 8 -16.81 -21.29 27.00
C LYS A 8 -17.26 -21.08 25.57
N VAL A 9 -16.98 -19.91 25.02
CA VAL A 9 -17.15 -19.60 23.60
C VAL A 9 -15.77 -19.59 22.96
N GLN A 10 -15.56 -20.35 21.89
CA GLN A 10 -14.29 -20.40 21.18
C GLN A 10 -14.33 -19.49 19.95
N LEU A 11 -13.33 -18.63 19.80
CA LEU A 11 -13.13 -17.78 18.62
C LEU A 11 -11.70 -17.96 18.10
N THR A 12 -11.56 -18.27 16.82
CA THR A 12 -10.27 -18.36 16.15
C THR A 12 -10.13 -17.24 15.13
N VAL A 13 -9.02 -16.51 15.18
CA VAL A 13 -8.67 -15.44 14.23
C VAL A 13 -7.37 -15.82 13.55
N TYR A 14 -7.32 -15.69 12.22
CA TYR A 14 -6.10 -15.90 11.45
C TYR A 14 -5.50 -14.54 11.11
N GLU A 15 -4.23 -14.32 11.43
CA GLU A 15 -3.54 -13.09 11.05
C GLU A 15 -3.52 -12.89 9.51
N ALA A 16 -3.50 -13.98 8.75
CA ALA A 16 -3.57 -13.93 7.28
C ALA A 16 -4.86 -13.24 6.78
N ASP A 17 -5.98 -13.45 7.46
CA ASP A 17 -7.24 -12.77 7.14
C ASP A 17 -7.15 -11.27 7.44
N VAL A 18 -6.51 -10.90 8.54
CA VAL A 18 -6.27 -9.49 8.89
C VAL A 18 -5.41 -8.81 7.82
N VAL A 19 -4.35 -9.48 7.35
CA VAL A 19 -3.53 -8.95 6.24
C VAL A 19 -4.34 -8.83 4.97
N LYS A 20 -5.15 -9.84 4.59
CA LYS A 20 -6.05 -9.74 3.42
C LYS A 20 -7.02 -8.57 3.53
N LEU A 21 -7.56 -8.28 4.73
CA LEU A 21 -8.40 -7.10 4.99
C LEU A 21 -7.65 -5.77 4.76
N ILE A 22 -6.39 -5.68 5.19
CA ILE A 22 -5.53 -4.51 4.96
C ILE A 22 -5.20 -4.37 3.47
N LEU A 23 -4.83 -5.45 2.79
CA LEU A 23 -4.55 -5.46 1.36
C LEU A 23 -5.75 -4.95 0.56
N GLU A 24 -6.97 -5.40 0.88
CA GLU A 24 -8.19 -4.89 0.24
C GLU A 24 -8.38 -3.38 0.48
N PHE A 25 -8.11 -2.91 1.70
CA PHE A 25 -8.24 -1.50 2.06
C PHE A 25 -7.27 -0.61 1.27
N LEU A 26 -6.02 -1.07 1.11
CA LEU A 26 -4.96 -0.39 0.37
C LEU A 26 -5.26 -0.38 -1.13
N GLU A 27 -5.65 -1.53 -1.70
CA GLU A 27 -6.00 -1.67 -3.12
C GLU A 27 -7.12 -0.68 -3.50
N LYS A 28 -8.18 -0.59 -2.69
CA LYS A 28 -9.31 0.30 -2.95
C LYS A 28 -9.01 1.79 -2.92
N ARG A 29 -7.86 2.16 -2.39
CA ARG A 29 -7.40 3.55 -2.27
C ARG A 29 -6.18 3.81 -3.16
N ASP A 30 -5.89 2.89 -4.08
CA ASP A 30 -4.74 2.96 -5.00
C ASP A 30 -3.39 3.12 -4.29
N LEU A 31 -3.29 2.61 -3.05
CA LEU A 31 -2.06 2.65 -2.22
C LEU A 31 -1.11 1.50 -2.60
N ALA A 32 -0.81 1.38 -3.89
CA ALA A 32 -0.13 0.22 -4.48
C ALA A 32 1.26 -0.02 -3.89
N ILE A 33 2.04 1.03 -3.58
CA ILE A 33 3.39 0.89 -3.02
C ILE A 33 3.35 0.15 -1.68
N SER A 34 2.52 0.63 -0.75
CA SER A 34 2.35 0.02 0.57
C SER A 34 1.75 -1.38 0.48
N MET A 35 0.80 -1.58 -0.44
CA MET A 35 0.18 -2.88 -0.65
C MET A 35 1.21 -3.92 -1.10
N LEU A 36 1.99 -3.63 -2.14
CA LEU A 36 3.01 -4.55 -2.66
C LEU A 36 4.15 -4.81 -1.67
N ALA A 37 4.53 -3.81 -0.86
CA ALA A 37 5.48 -4.01 0.23
C ALA A 37 4.94 -5.01 1.27
N LEU A 38 3.69 -4.86 1.68
CA LEU A 38 3.05 -5.78 2.62
C LEU A 38 2.93 -7.20 2.04
N GLU A 39 2.58 -7.34 0.76
CA GLU A 39 2.56 -8.66 0.09
C GLU A 39 3.94 -9.32 0.09
N ARG A 40 5.01 -8.57 -0.20
CA ARG A 40 6.39 -9.08 -0.17
C ARG A 40 6.83 -9.52 1.22
N GLU A 41 6.50 -8.74 2.25
CA GLU A 41 6.89 -9.04 3.63
C GLU A 41 6.12 -10.23 4.23
N THR A 42 4.84 -10.37 3.87
CA THR A 42 3.94 -11.37 4.47
C THR A 42 3.76 -12.61 3.62
N GLY A 43 4.07 -12.55 2.32
CA GLY A 43 3.74 -13.59 1.35
C GLY A 43 2.24 -13.75 1.10
N GLN A 44 1.39 -12.88 1.65
CA GLN A 44 -0.06 -12.95 1.50
C GLN A 44 -0.53 -12.06 0.35
N VAL A 45 -1.44 -12.59 -0.48
CA VAL A 45 -2.09 -11.85 -1.55
C VAL A 45 -3.61 -11.97 -1.39
N ASN A 46 -4.33 -10.86 -1.56
CA ASN A 46 -5.79 -10.88 -1.49
C ASN A 46 -6.41 -11.14 -2.87
N GLY A 47 -6.43 -12.41 -3.31
CA GLY A 47 -7.20 -12.81 -4.50
C GLY A 47 -7.28 -14.32 -4.70
N PRO A 48 -8.22 -14.82 -5.51
CA PRO A 48 -8.41 -16.26 -5.75
C PRO A 48 -7.46 -16.75 -6.86
N PHE A 49 -6.16 -16.51 -6.68
CA PHE A 49 -5.13 -16.80 -7.66
C PHE A 49 -4.51 -18.18 -7.42
N ASN A 50 -4.41 -19.00 -8.46
CA ASN A 50 -3.59 -20.21 -8.43
C ASN A 50 -2.11 -19.86 -8.68
N GLU A 51 -1.21 -20.82 -8.51
CA GLU A 51 0.23 -20.63 -8.67
C GLU A 51 0.61 -20.07 -10.04
N ASP A 52 0.02 -20.56 -11.13
CA ASP A 52 0.28 -20.08 -12.49
C ASP A 52 -0.03 -18.59 -12.66
N ILE A 53 -1.17 -18.15 -12.11
CA ILE A 53 -1.58 -16.74 -12.17
C ILE A 53 -0.76 -15.88 -11.22
N LEU A 54 -0.36 -16.40 -10.06
CA LEU A 54 0.55 -15.69 -9.15
C LEU A 54 1.92 -15.48 -9.82
N PHE A 55 2.42 -16.47 -10.56
CA PHE A 55 3.65 -16.33 -11.34
C PHE A 55 3.51 -15.26 -12.43
N PHE A 56 2.44 -15.31 -13.23
CA PHE A 56 2.18 -14.27 -14.23
C PHE A 56 2.03 -12.87 -13.62
N ARG A 57 1.33 -12.77 -12.47
CA ARG A 57 1.23 -11.53 -11.69
C ARG A 57 2.60 -11.03 -11.29
N GLN A 58 3.49 -11.91 -10.85
CA GLN A 58 4.85 -11.55 -10.44
C GLN A 58 5.65 -10.96 -11.60
N LEU A 59 5.59 -11.56 -12.80
CA LEU A 59 6.26 -11.02 -13.99
C LEU A 59 5.82 -9.58 -14.28
N ILE A 60 4.51 -9.30 -14.21
CA ILE A 60 3.96 -7.95 -14.40
C ILE A 60 4.44 -7.00 -13.28
N LEU A 61 4.37 -7.43 -12.02
CA LEU A 61 4.73 -6.57 -10.87
C LEU A 61 6.23 -6.28 -10.80
N GLU A 62 7.08 -7.18 -11.30
CA GLU A 62 8.52 -6.98 -11.45
C GLU A 62 8.86 -6.15 -12.69
N GLY A 63 7.93 -6.02 -13.64
CA GLY A 63 8.15 -5.29 -14.90
C GLY A 63 8.93 -6.11 -15.92
N HIS A 64 8.94 -7.44 -15.78
CA HIS A 64 9.44 -8.38 -16.78
C HIS A 64 8.43 -8.49 -17.92
N TRP A 65 8.28 -7.40 -18.67
CA TRP A 65 7.22 -7.25 -19.67
C TRP A 65 7.35 -8.23 -20.82
N ASP A 66 8.58 -8.55 -21.24
CA ASP A 66 8.84 -9.49 -22.34
C ASP A 66 8.53 -10.93 -21.91
N ASP A 67 8.95 -11.35 -20.72
CA ASP A 67 8.60 -12.65 -20.16
C ASP A 67 7.08 -12.79 -19.95
N ALA A 68 6.39 -11.70 -19.56
CA ALA A 68 4.94 -11.68 -19.44
C ALA A 68 4.23 -11.82 -20.80
N LEU A 69 4.79 -11.24 -21.87
CA LEU A 69 4.28 -11.43 -23.23
C LEU A 69 4.49 -12.87 -23.70
N ASP A 70 5.68 -13.43 -23.47
CA ASP A 70 6.02 -14.82 -23.80
C ASP A 70 5.14 -15.81 -23.03
N TYR A 71 4.78 -15.49 -21.78
CA TYR A 71 3.83 -16.29 -20.99
C TYR A 71 2.45 -16.41 -21.65
N LEU A 72 2.00 -15.39 -22.39
CA LEU A 72 0.69 -15.41 -23.07
C LEU A 72 0.69 -16.22 -24.36
N GLU A 73 1.83 -16.33 -25.07
CA GLU A 73 1.89 -16.97 -26.39
C GLU A 73 1.32 -18.42 -26.43
N PRO A 74 1.61 -19.30 -25.45
CA PRO A 74 1.01 -20.63 -25.39
C PRO A 74 -0.53 -20.64 -25.34
N LEU A 75 -1.16 -19.56 -24.85
CA LEU A 75 -2.62 -19.45 -24.69
C LEU A 75 -3.36 -19.12 -25.99
N ARG A 76 -2.64 -18.92 -27.09
CA ARG A 76 -3.23 -18.71 -28.43
C ARG A 76 -3.75 -20.01 -29.05
N GLY A 77 -3.17 -21.14 -28.64
CA GLY A 77 -3.44 -22.47 -29.17
C GLY A 77 -4.53 -23.23 -28.40
N PRO A 78 -4.92 -24.44 -28.86
CA PRO A 78 -5.77 -25.33 -28.09
C PRO A 78 -5.10 -25.69 -26.74
N PRO A 79 -5.85 -25.89 -25.65
CA PRO A 79 -7.29 -26.15 -25.58
C PRO A 79 -8.21 -24.92 -25.44
N VAL A 80 -7.67 -23.71 -25.19
CA VAL A 80 -8.44 -22.46 -25.08
C VAL A 80 -7.86 -21.44 -26.06
N ALA A 81 -8.52 -21.24 -27.20
CA ALA A 81 -8.10 -20.23 -28.17
C ALA A 81 -8.53 -18.83 -27.70
N LEU A 82 -7.73 -18.22 -26.82
CA LEU A 82 -8.00 -16.87 -26.31
C LEU A 82 -7.60 -15.81 -27.35
N ASP A 83 -8.40 -14.73 -27.43
CA ASP A 83 -7.97 -13.52 -28.12
C ASP A 83 -6.98 -12.77 -27.22
N LEU A 84 -5.72 -12.81 -27.63
CA LEU A 84 -4.61 -12.20 -26.88
C LEU A 84 -4.36 -10.74 -27.26
N ARG A 85 -5.07 -10.17 -28.24
CA ARG A 85 -4.84 -8.78 -28.68
C ARG A 85 -4.95 -7.80 -27.50
N LYS A 86 -6.03 -7.90 -26.73
CA LYS A 86 -6.29 -7.00 -25.60
C LYS A 86 -5.30 -7.20 -24.43
N PRO A 87 -5.01 -8.43 -23.95
CA PRO A 87 -3.93 -8.66 -22.98
C PRO A 87 -2.56 -8.14 -23.43
N ARG A 88 -2.17 -8.38 -24.69
CA ARG A 88 -0.89 -7.93 -25.26
C ARG A 88 -0.82 -6.40 -25.33
N PHE A 89 -1.89 -5.75 -25.81
CA PHE A 89 -2.02 -4.29 -25.78
C PHE A 89 -1.81 -3.73 -24.37
N LEU A 90 -2.45 -4.31 -23.35
CA LEU A 90 -2.33 -3.85 -21.97
C LEU A 90 -0.90 -3.96 -21.43
N LEU A 91 -0.22 -5.08 -21.68
CA LEU A 91 1.19 -5.27 -21.29
C LEU A 91 2.10 -4.23 -21.97
N LEU A 92 2.00 -4.12 -23.29
CA LEU A 92 2.81 -3.18 -24.07
C LEU A 92 2.53 -1.73 -23.70
N LYS A 93 1.27 -1.38 -23.38
CA LYS A 93 0.89 -0.03 -22.97
C LYS A 93 1.59 0.37 -21.66
N HIS A 94 1.61 -0.52 -20.67
CA HIS A 94 2.28 -0.23 -19.40
C HIS A 94 3.80 -0.27 -19.53
N LYS A 95 4.36 -1.17 -20.35
CA LYS A 95 5.78 -1.15 -20.76
C LYS A 95 6.15 0.21 -21.35
N TYR A 96 5.37 0.71 -22.30
CA TYR A 96 5.57 2.00 -22.95
C TYR A 96 5.54 3.17 -21.95
N LEU A 97 4.56 3.20 -21.04
CA LEU A 97 4.47 4.25 -20.00
C LEU A 97 5.68 4.24 -19.05
N GLU A 98 6.22 3.07 -18.70
CA GLU A 98 7.44 2.97 -17.89
C GLU A 98 8.67 3.46 -18.66
N LEU A 99 8.82 3.08 -19.93
CA LEU A 99 9.91 3.55 -20.77
C LEU A 99 9.89 5.07 -20.94
N LEU A 100 8.70 5.69 -21.06
CA LEU A 100 8.55 7.15 -21.05
C LEU A 100 9.07 7.77 -19.75
N CYS A 101 8.73 7.19 -18.59
CA CYS A 101 9.20 7.67 -17.29
C CYS A 101 10.72 7.56 -17.14
N LEU A 102 11.32 6.45 -17.60
CA LEU A 102 12.78 6.25 -17.55
C LEU A 102 13.52 7.25 -18.44
N ARG A 103 12.99 7.53 -19.64
CA ARG A 103 13.49 8.56 -20.55
C ARG A 103 13.46 9.95 -19.90
N ASP A 104 12.41 10.27 -19.13
CA ASP A 104 12.32 11.57 -18.47
C ASP A 104 13.42 11.73 -17.39
N VAL A 105 13.78 10.66 -16.67
CA VAL A 105 14.87 10.69 -15.66
C VAL A 105 16.24 10.90 -16.31
N THR A 106 16.55 10.17 -17.40
CA THR A 106 17.86 10.28 -18.07
C THR A 106 18.09 11.67 -18.67
N ASN A 107 17.03 12.31 -19.18
CA ASN A 107 17.11 13.68 -19.71
C ASN A 107 17.35 14.75 -18.63
N LEU A 108 16.85 14.55 -17.40
CA LEU A 108 17.06 15.48 -16.29
C LEU A 108 18.50 15.45 -15.77
N ASP A 109 19.11 14.27 -15.69
CA ASP A 109 20.51 14.12 -15.25
C ASP A 109 21.51 14.59 -16.31
N GLY A 110 21.16 14.50 -17.60
CA GLY A 110 21.97 15.03 -18.70
C GLY A 110 22.12 16.56 -18.70
N ASN A 111 21.06 17.30 -18.34
CA ASN A 111 21.09 18.77 -18.33
C ASN A 111 21.82 19.39 -17.12
N ASN A 112 22.07 18.61 -16.05
CA ASN A 112 22.81 19.08 -14.88
C ASN A 112 24.34 18.94 -15.01
N SER A 113 24.83 18.30 -16.08
CA SER A 113 26.27 18.13 -16.36
C SER A 113 26.82 19.22 -17.30
N ALA A 114 26.31 20.45 -17.20
CA ALA A 114 26.75 21.60 -17.99
C ALA A 114 27.88 22.42 -17.34
N ASN A 115 28.55 21.88 -16.30
CA ASN A 115 29.79 22.45 -15.77
C ASN A 115 30.91 21.46 -16.01
N GLY A 116 31.76 21.81 -16.98
CA GLY A 116 32.73 20.91 -17.59
C GLY A 116 33.74 20.34 -16.61
N THR A 117 34.24 19.13 -16.88
CA THR A 117 35.56 18.90 -17.48
C THR A 117 35.70 17.39 -17.73
N THR A 118 36.36 17.02 -18.82
CA THR A 118 36.76 15.66 -19.25
C THR A 118 35.70 14.82 -19.97
N GLY A 119 35.92 14.68 -21.28
CA GLY A 119 35.10 13.89 -22.18
C GLY A 119 35.26 12.39 -21.95
N VAL A 120 34.13 11.71 -21.82
CA VAL A 120 33.90 10.37 -22.34
C VAL A 120 32.47 10.36 -22.90
N ASN A 121 32.30 10.01 -24.17
CA ASN A 121 31.04 9.98 -24.93
C ASN A 121 30.07 8.86 -24.48
N VAL A 122 29.92 8.60 -23.18
CA VAL A 122 29.14 7.45 -22.66
C VAL A 122 27.64 7.77 -22.52
N ASN A 123 27.26 9.05 -22.52
CA ASN A 123 25.89 9.45 -22.17
C ASN A 123 24.98 9.65 -23.39
N GLU A 124 25.50 10.05 -24.55
CA GLU A 124 24.67 10.23 -25.78
C GLU A 124 24.15 8.90 -26.30
N SER A 125 24.99 7.86 -26.34
CA SER A 125 24.58 6.52 -26.82
C SER A 125 23.51 5.87 -25.95
N ASN A 126 23.50 6.13 -24.64
CA ASN A 126 22.49 5.59 -23.73
C ASN A 126 21.14 6.30 -23.85
N ILE A 127 21.15 7.61 -24.13
CA ILE A 127 19.92 8.38 -24.38
C ILE A 127 19.31 7.95 -25.72
N ASP A 128 20.12 7.82 -26.77
CA ASP A 128 19.67 7.34 -28.08
C ASP A 128 19.08 5.93 -27.99
N HIS A 129 19.72 5.03 -27.24
CA HIS A 129 19.19 3.68 -27.03
C HIS A 129 17.85 3.70 -26.26
N GLY A 130 17.71 4.56 -25.24
CA GLY A 130 16.45 4.69 -24.50
C GLY A 130 15.30 5.20 -25.37
N VAL A 131 15.58 6.16 -26.27
CA VAL A 131 14.60 6.68 -27.24
C VAL A 131 14.21 5.61 -28.26
N GLU A 132 15.18 4.83 -28.76
CA GLU A 132 14.93 3.72 -29.68
C GLU A 132 13.98 2.67 -29.05
N GLN A 133 14.23 2.29 -27.80
CA GLN A 133 13.36 1.34 -27.06
C GLN A 133 11.91 1.85 -26.93
N VAL A 134 11.73 3.14 -26.64
CA VAL A 134 10.39 3.77 -26.56
C VAL A 134 9.68 3.68 -27.92
N ILE A 135 10.37 4.05 -28.99
CA ILE A 135 9.81 4.07 -30.36
C ILE A 135 9.47 2.64 -30.81
N ASP A 136 10.35 1.67 -30.55
CA ASP A 136 10.10 0.29 -30.94
C ASP A 136 8.95 -0.34 -30.15
N CYS A 137 8.81 0.01 -28.87
CA CYS A 137 7.63 -0.39 -28.09
C CYS A 137 6.35 0.24 -28.66
N LEU A 138 6.38 1.51 -29.07
CA LEU A 138 5.23 2.16 -29.70
C LEU A 138 4.85 1.50 -31.04
N LYS A 139 5.82 1.12 -31.88
CA LYS A 139 5.54 0.36 -33.12
C LYS A 139 4.88 -0.99 -32.84
N GLN A 140 5.29 -1.67 -31.77
CA GLN A 140 4.66 -2.94 -31.37
C GLN A 140 3.22 -2.75 -30.86
N LEU A 141 2.88 -1.57 -30.32
CA LEU A 141 1.52 -1.22 -29.88
C LEU A 141 0.56 -0.98 -31.04
N GLU A 142 1.03 -0.44 -32.17
CA GLU A 142 0.20 -0.08 -33.33
C GLU A 142 -0.75 -1.19 -33.79
N PRO A 143 -0.30 -2.45 -34.03
CA PRO A 143 -1.19 -3.53 -34.47
C PRO A 143 -2.15 -4.04 -33.38
N GLU A 144 -1.88 -3.73 -32.11
CA GLU A 144 -2.68 -4.21 -30.96
C GLU A 144 -3.77 -3.22 -30.54
N CYS A 145 -3.70 -1.95 -31.00
CA CYS A 145 -4.69 -0.91 -30.71
C CYS A 145 -6.07 -1.24 -31.34
N GLU A 146 -7.16 -0.97 -30.61
CA GLU A 146 -8.52 -1.20 -31.12
C GLU A 146 -8.92 -0.11 -32.12
N THR A 147 -8.40 1.12 -31.97
CA THR A 147 -8.73 2.28 -32.81
C THR A 147 -7.50 3.11 -33.17
N GLN A 148 -7.56 3.81 -34.30
CA GLN A 148 -6.51 4.75 -34.69
C GLN A 148 -6.39 5.94 -33.71
N ALA A 149 -7.48 6.30 -33.02
CA ALA A 149 -7.46 7.37 -32.03
C ALA A 149 -6.59 6.99 -30.82
N GLU A 150 -6.73 5.77 -30.33
CA GLU A 150 -5.93 5.24 -29.22
C GLU A 150 -4.42 5.28 -29.52
N TYR A 151 -4.01 4.88 -30.74
CA TYR A 151 -2.62 4.98 -31.14
C TYR A 151 -2.11 6.43 -31.24
N ARG A 152 -2.95 7.35 -31.72
CA ARG A 152 -2.61 8.78 -31.78
C ARG A 152 -2.43 9.38 -30.39
N ASP A 153 -3.30 9.02 -29.45
CA ASP A 153 -3.21 9.48 -28.06
C ASP A 153 -1.92 8.97 -27.41
N LEU A 154 -1.55 7.70 -27.64
CA LEU A 154 -0.26 7.14 -27.18
C LEU A 154 0.94 7.86 -27.80
N THR A 155 0.86 8.18 -29.10
CA THR A 155 1.91 8.93 -29.80
C THR A 155 2.06 10.35 -29.25
N LEU A 156 0.95 11.01 -28.87
CA LEU A 156 0.96 12.34 -28.27
C LEU A 156 1.74 12.36 -26.95
N LEU A 157 1.76 11.26 -26.18
CA LEU A 157 2.53 11.17 -24.94
C LEU A 157 4.04 11.35 -25.16
N LEU A 158 4.58 11.06 -26.35
CA LEU A 158 5.99 11.32 -26.67
C LEU A 158 6.37 12.79 -26.55
N THR A 159 5.39 13.69 -26.75
CA THR A 159 5.59 15.14 -26.74
C THR A 159 5.68 15.73 -25.33
N LEU A 160 5.26 14.96 -24.32
CA LEU A 160 5.32 15.37 -22.92
C LEU A 160 6.74 15.21 -22.37
N THR A 161 7.16 16.19 -21.56
CA THR A 161 8.43 16.14 -20.83
C THR A 161 8.33 15.39 -19.51
N ARG A 162 7.10 15.27 -18.98
CA ARG A 162 6.77 14.51 -17.78
C ARG A 162 5.37 13.93 -17.94
N LEU A 163 5.22 12.66 -17.58
CA LEU A 163 3.93 11.96 -17.68
C LEU A 163 2.82 12.58 -16.80
N ASP A 164 3.18 13.18 -15.67
CA ASP A 164 2.24 13.79 -14.69
C ASP A 164 1.56 15.08 -15.19
N GLN A 165 1.96 15.60 -16.34
CA GLN A 165 1.30 16.71 -17.03
C GLN A 165 0.00 16.26 -17.71
N HIS A 166 -0.12 14.98 -18.05
CA HIS A 166 -1.33 14.42 -18.61
C HIS A 166 -2.35 14.17 -17.49
N PRO A 167 -3.62 14.62 -17.62
CA PRO A 167 -4.63 14.44 -16.57
C PRO A 167 -4.82 12.99 -16.14
N ASP A 168 -4.82 12.05 -17.09
CA ASP A 168 -5.05 10.62 -16.81
C ASP A 168 -3.88 9.96 -16.07
N TYR A 169 -2.68 10.56 -16.10
CA TYR A 169 -1.48 9.99 -15.49
C TYR A 169 -0.96 10.81 -14.30
N ARG A 170 -1.72 11.81 -13.85
CA ARG A 170 -1.40 12.71 -12.71
C ARG A 170 -0.94 11.97 -11.45
N TYR A 171 -1.59 10.85 -11.14
CA TYR A 171 -1.36 10.04 -9.94
C TYR A 171 -0.74 8.67 -10.25
N TRP A 172 -0.36 8.47 -11.52
CA TRP A 172 0.20 7.21 -11.96
C TRP A 172 1.63 7.06 -11.43
N ASN A 173 1.99 5.83 -11.07
CA ASN A 173 3.36 5.43 -10.77
C ASN A 173 3.55 3.97 -11.22
N PRO A 174 4.80 3.49 -11.40
CA PRO A 174 5.04 2.11 -11.87
C PRO A 174 4.34 1.04 -11.03
N SER A 175 4.35 1.14 -9.69
CA SER A 175 3.70 0.17 -8.80
C SER A 175 2.18 0.10 -9.04
N LEU A 176 1.51 1.25 -9.13
CA LEU A 176 0.09 1.34 -9.41
C LEU A 176 -0.23 0.89 -10.83
N GLY A 177 0.57 1.32 -11.81
CA GLY A 177 0.41 0.93 -13.22
C GLY A 177 0.51 -0.57 -13.43
N ARG A 178 1.52 -1.23 -12.87
CA ARG A 178 1.67 -2.69 -12.94
C ARG A 178 0.50 -3.43 -12.30
N LEU A 179 0.03 -2.96 -11.14
CA LEU A 179 -1.15 -3.53 -10.48
C LEU A 179 -2.41 -3.38 -11.34
N GLN A 180 -2.65 -2.18 -11.90
CA GLN A 180 -3.76 -1.90 -12.79
C GLN A 180 -3.71 -2.75 -14.06
N CYS A 181 -2.52 -2.98 -14.62
CA CYS A 181 -2.29 -3.86 -15.77
C CYS A 181 -2.76 -5.28 -15.45
N PHE A 182 -2.28 -5.87 -14.36
CA PHE A 182 -2.69 -7.21 -13.94
C PHE A 182 -4.21 -7.29 -13.68
N ASN A 183 -4.79 -6.31 -12.98
CA ASN A 183 -6.21 -6.28 -12.66
C ASN A 183 -7.10 -6.18 -13.92
N GLN A 184 -6.62 -5.56 -15.00
CA GLN A 184 -7.31 -5.51 -16.29
C GLN A 184 -7.15 -6.79 -17.12
N ILE A 185 -5.99 -7.45 -17.05
CA ILE A 185 -5.71 -8.69 -17.79
C ILE A 185 -6.36 -9.90 -17.12
N TYR A 186 -6.36 -9.98 -15.79
CA TYR A 186 -6.83 -11.15 -15.05
C TYR A 186 -8.24 -11.64 -15.45
N PRO A 187 -9.26 -10.77 -15.59
CA PRO A 187 -10.59 -11.20 -16.06
C PRO A 187 -10.59 -11.76 -17.49
N LEU A 188 -9.67 -11.32 -18.36
CA LEU A 188 -9.55 -11.80 -19.74
C LEU A 188 -8.98 -13.23 -19.79
N LEU A 189 -8.19 -13.61 -18.77
CA LEU A 189 -7.63 -14.96 -18.63
C LEU A 189 -8.57 -15.95 -17.93
N GLN A 190 -9.75 -15.50 -17.48
CA GLN A 190 -10.71 -16.33 -16.74
C GLN A 190 -11.06 -17.67 -17.40
N PRO A 191 -11.24 -17.77 -18.74
CA PRO A 191 -11.56 -19.06 -19.38
C PRO A 191 -10.42 -20.10 -19.22
N PHE A 192 -9.16 -19.65 -19.24
CA PHE A 192 -8.00 -20.51 -18.99
C PHE A 192 -7.92 -20.94 -17.52
N ILE A 193 -8.16 -20.01 -16.60
CA ILE A 193 -8.13 -20.26 -15.15
C ILE A 193 -9.21 -21.28 -14.74
N GLN A 194 -10.39 -21.24 -15.36
CA GLN A 194 -11.45 -22.20 -15.08
C GLN A 194 -11.08 -23.62 -15.54
N LEU A 195 -10.36 -23.74 -16.66
CA LEU A 195 -9.91 -25.03 -17.16
C LEU A 195 -8.84 -25.67 -16.26
N SER A 196 -7.92 -24.86 -15.72
CA SER A 196 -6.89 -25.36 -14.78
C SER A 196 -7.50 -25.85 -13.46
N LYS A 197 -8.57 -25.18 -12.96
CA LYS A 197 -9.30 -25.58 -11.75
C LYS A 197 -10.03 -26.92 -11.85
N HIS A 198 -10.42 -27.36 -13.03
CA HIS A 198 -11.05 -28.68 -13.22
C HIS A 198 -10.06 -29.84 -13.18
N SER A 199 -8.76 -29.55 -13.32
CA SER A 199 -7.68 -30.55 -13.30
C SER A 199 -7.12 -30.80 -11.89
N SER A 200 -7.27 -29.84 -10.97
CA SER A 200 -6.87 -29.97 -9.56
C SER A 200 -8.03 -30.47 -8.71
N SER A 201 -8.07 -31.79 -8.53
CA SER A 201 -9.03 -32.46 -7.65
C SER A 201 -8.99 -31.95 -6.21
N GLY A 202 -10.13 -31.50 -5.68
CA GLY A 202 -10.60 -31.95 -4.36
C GLY A 202 -10.32 -31.10 -3.12
N GLN A 203 -9.78 -29.88 -3.23
CA GLN A 203 -9.81 -28.93 -2.10
C GLN A 203 -10.29 -27.57 -2.58
N ALA A 204 -11.60 -27.37 -2.52
CA ALA A 204 -12.15 -26.03 -2.36
C ALA A 204 -11.75 -25.57 -0.96
N SER A 205 -10.51 -25.12 -0.77
CA SER A 205 -10.28 -24.07 0.20
C SER A 205 -11.22 -22.95 -0.24
N THR A 206 -12.23 -22.69 0.57
CA THR A 206 -12.89 -21.39 0.54
C THR A 206 -11.81 -20.38 0.89
N ASP A 207 -11.01 -20.00 -0.10
CA ASP A 207 -10.06 -18.91 0.02
C ASP A 207 -10.91 -17.66 0.18
N GLU A 208 -11.22 -17.36 1.43
CA GLU A 208 -11.98 -16.18 1.77
C GLU A 208 -11.08 -14.99 1.45
N ASN A 209 -11.42 -14.30 0.37
CA ASN A 209 -10.81 -13.02 0.01
C ASN A 209 -11.60 -11.90 0.68
N ALA A 210 -10.89 -10.90 1.18
CA ALA A 210 -11.49 -9.69 1.67
C ALA A 210 -12.14 -8.92 0.51
N ARG A 211 -13.41 -8.53 0.68
CA ARG A 211 -14.22 -7.80 -0.31
C ARG A 211 -15.17 -6.81 0.35
N GLY A 212 -15.55 -5.77 -0.39
CA GLY A 212 -16.54 -4.77 0.06
C GLY A 212 -16.06 -3.83 1.18
N ASP A 213 -14.76 -3.52 1.28
CA ASP A 213 -14.14 -2.62 2.27
C ASP A 213 -14.36 -3.22 3.66
N ARG A 214 -14.05 -4.51 3.77
CA ARG A 214 -14.45 -5.34 4.93
C ARG A 214 -13.79 -4.86 6.21
N LEU A 215 -12.55 -4.37 6.13
CA LEU A 215 -11.85 -3.76 7.25
C LEU A 215 -12.64 -2.58 7.83
N LEU A 216 -12.97 -1.60 6.99
CA LEU A 216 -13.73 -0.42 7.41
C LEU A 216 -15.10 -0.83 7.98
N ARG A 217 -15.80 -1.77 7.34
CA ARG A 217 -17.08 -2.28 7.85
C ARG A 217 -16.95 -2.97 9.21
N LEU A 218 -15.87 -3.69 9.46
CA LEU A 218 -15.61 -4.33 10.75
C LEU A 218 -15.29 -3.28 11.82
N LEU A 219 -14.48 -2.27 11.51
CA LEU A 219 -14.17 -1.17 12.42
C LEU A 219 -15.43 -0.40 12.83
N VAL A 220 -16.28 -0.02 11.88
CA VAL A 220 -17.54 0.67 12.18
C VAL A 220 -18.50 -0.21 13.00
N LYS A 221 -18.56 -1.52 12.70
CA LYS A 221 -19.33 -2.46 13.53
C LYS A 221 -18.77 -2.57 14.95
N GLY A 222 -17.45 -2.54 15.11
CA GLY A 222 -16.77 -2.52 16.40
C GLY A 222 -17.18 -1.30 17.23
N LEU A 223 -17.09 -0.10 16.66
CA LEU A 223 -17.52 1.14 17.33
C LEU A 223 -18.99 1.11 17.75
N LEU A 224 -19.87 0.63 16.87
CA LEU A 224 -21.30 0.52 17.19
C LEU A 224 -21.54 -0.49 18.32
N TYR A 225 -20.77 -1.58 18.36
CA TYR A 225 -20.85 -2.56 19.43
C TYR A 225 -20.36 -1.98 20.76
N GLU A 226 -19.24 -1.26 20.77
CA GLU A 226 -18.71 -0.56 21.94
C GLU A 226 -19.73 0.42 22.52
N ALA A 227 -20.29 1.30 21.67
CA ALA A 227 -21.38 2.21 22.06
C ALA A 227 -22.60 1.48 22.65
N CYS A 228 -22.92 0.28 22.16
CA CYS A 228 -24.00 -0.54 22.70
C CYS A 228 -23.65 -1.10 24.09
N VAL A 229 -22.39 -1.51 24.30
CA VAL A 229 -21.91 -2.01 25.60
C VAL A 229 -21.96 -0.90 26.64
N ASP A 230 -21.44 0.28 26.33
CA ASP A 230 -21.44 1.44 27.22
C ASP A 230 -22.85 1.88 27.57
N TYR A 231 -23.74 1.94 26.56
CA TYR A 231 -25.15 2.23 26.79
C TYR A 231 -25.80 1.21 27.73
N CYS A 232 -25.53 -0.09 27.59
CA CYS A 232 -26.09 -1.11 28.47
C CYS A 232 -25.58 -0.96 29.91
N ALA A 233 -24.29 -0.65 30.08
CA ALA A 233 -23.68 -0.40 31.38
C ALA A 233 -24.31 0.83 32.07
N LEU A 234 -24.43 1.96 31.35
CA LEU A 234 -25.06 3.18 31.86
C LEU A 234 -26.55 2.99 32.13
N MET A 235 -27.27 2.22 31.31
CA MET A 235 -28.68 1.92 31.55
C MET A 235 -28.90 1.07 32.81
N ALA A 236 -27.94 0.19 33.15
CA ALA A 236 -27.99 -0.60 34.37
C ALA A 236 -27.76 0.26 35.64
N THR A 237 -26.94 1.31 35.57
CA THR A 237 -26.58 2.18 36.71
C THR A 237 -27.46 3.42 36.85
N GLU A 238 -27.67 4.18 35.76
CA GLU A 238 -28.25 5.53 35.77
C GLU A 238 -29.71 5.60 35.28
N ARG A 239 -30.24 4.51 34.67
CA ARG A 239 -31.64 4.33 34.23
C ARG A 239 -32.19 5.35 33.21
N LYS A 240 -31.40 6.34 32.77
CA LYS A 240 -31.74 7.35 31.75
C LYS A 240 -30.52 7.73 30.88
N ALA A 241 -29.80 6.74 30.36
CA ALA A 241 -28.66 6.98 29.48
C ALA A 241 -29.10 7.27 28.04
N GLN A 242 -28.30 8.03 27.30
CA GLN A 242 -28.39 8.16 25.84
C GLN A 242 -27.16 7.48 25.23
N MET A 243 -27.34 6.78 24.11
CA MET A 243 -26.22 6.15 23.42
C MET A 243 -25.33 7.21 22.76
N GLN A 244 -24.03 7.10 22.97
CA GLN A 244 -23.02 7.96 22.37
C GLN A 244 -22.04 7.10 21.56
N ILE A 245 -21.55 7.62 20.44
CA ILE A 245 -20.57 6.94 19.60
C ILE A 245 -19.27 7.72 19.69
N THR A 246 -18.25 7.11 20.27
CA THR A 246 -16.89 7.67 20.32
C THR A 246 -16.23 7.54 18.95
N GLY A 247 -15.35 8.50 18.60
CA GLY A 247 -14.63 8.47 17.32
C GLY A 247 -13.67 7.28 17.22
N MET A 248 -13.33 6.82 16.00
CA MET A 248 -12.42 5.67 15.80
C MET A 248 -11.03 5.81 16.44
N LEU A 249 -10.56 7.05 16.58
CA LEU A 249 -9.26 7.37 17.18
C LEU A 249 -9.43 8.08 18.52
N GLY A 250 -10.67 8.28 18.99
CA GLY A 250 -10.95 8.89 20.28
C GLY A 250 -10.94 7.81 21.35
N GLY A 251 -9.80 7.64 22.02
CA GLY A 251 -9.81 7.19 23.40
C GLY A 251 -10.07 8.40 24.28
N ASP A 252 -10.90 8.24 25.33
CA ASP A 252 -11.28 9.23 26.35
C ASP A 252 -10.70 10.65 26.22
N LEU A 253 -11.56 11.58 25.77
CA LEU A 253 -11.28 13.01 25.63
C LEU A 253 -10.75 13.68 26.91
N ASP A 254 -10.98 13.10 28.09
CA ASP A 254 -10.51 13.65 29.36
C ASP A 254 -8.97 13.56 29.49
N GLU A 255 -8.32 12.54 28.91
CA GLU A 255 -6.85 12.44 28.88
C GLU A 255 -6.23 13.28 27.76
N GLU A 256 -6.92 13.39 26.61
CA GLU A 256 -6.46 14.16 25.46
C GLU A 256 -6.57 15.68 25.70
N GLU A 257 -7.63 16.13 26.38
CA GLU A 257 -7.84 17.53 26.77
C GLU A 257 -6.83 17.99 27.85
N GLU A 258 -6.43 17.11 28.78
CA GLU A 258 -5.37 17.40 29.75
C GLU A 258 -3.99 17.53 29.08
N THR A 259 -3.74 16.71 28.06
CA THR A 259 -2.50 16.73 27.26
C THR A 259 -2.44 17.95 26.33
N GLU A 260 -3.56 18.33 25.69
CA GLU A 260 -3.70 19.55 24.89
C GLU A 260 -3.62 20.82 25.75
N ARG A 261 -4.14 20.82 26.98
CA ARG A 261 -4.00 21.96 27.91
C ARG A 261 -2.54 22.19 28.29
N LEU A 262 -1.78 21.12 28.56
CA LEU A 262 -0.32 21.18 28.83
C LEU A 262 0.49 21.65 27.60
N TYR A 263 0.03 21.31 26.39
CA TYR A 263 0.66 21.74 25.14
C TYR A 263 0.34 23.20 24.79
N ASN A 264 -0.92 23.62 24.93
CA ASN A 264 -1.40 24.97 24.63
C ASN A 264 -0.92 26.03 25.64
N GLN A 265 -0.71 25.64 26.90
CA GLN A 265 -0.12 26.53 27.92
C GLN A 265 1.33 26.91 27.61
N ASN A 266 2.06 26.08 26.86
CA ASN A 266 3.43 26.36 26.41
C ASN A 266 3.50 27.19 25.11
N ILE A 267 2.45 27.17 24.27
CA ILE A 267 2.40 27.94 23.01
C ILE A 267 1.80 29.35 23.21
N SER A 268 1.02 29.58 24.26
CA SER A 268 0.38 30.89 24.52
C SER A 268 1.34 32.02 24.95
N LEU A 269 2.65 31.79 24.95
CA LEU A 269 3.65 32.85 25.15
C LEU A 269 4.15 33.49 23.84
N HIS A 270 3.81 32.95 22.67
CA HIS A 270 4.18 33.59 21.40
C HIS A 270 3.03 33.56 20.38
N THR A 271 2.74 34.76 19.86
CA THR A 271 2.05 35.05 18.60
C THR A 271 0.54 35.30 18.66
N THR A 272 0.15 36.43 19.25
CA THR A 272 -1.05 37.17 18.83
C THR A 272 -0.65 38.16 17.73
N GLN A 273 -1.05 37.89 16.48
CA GLN A 273 -1.37 38.85 15.41
C GLN A 273 -1.24 38.19 14.03
N ASN A 274 -2.35 37.79 13.41
CA ASN A 274 -2.92 38.50 12.25
C ASN A 274 -4.02 37.73 11.53
N ASN A 275 -4.99 38.53 11.06
CA ASN A 275 -6.32 38.19 10.58
C ASN A 275 -6.37 37.60 9.16
N GLU A 276 -7.43 36.81 8.96
CA GLU A 276 -8.38 36.71 7.84
C GLU A 276 -7.97 37.10 6.39
N ILE A 277 -8.40 36.23 5.46
CA ILE A 277 -9.08 36.48 4.16
C ILE A 277 -8.51 35.57 3.06
N ASN A 278 -9.26 34.54 2.66
CA ASN A 278 -9.76 34.38 1.29
C ASN A 278 -10.52 33.06 1.10
N GLN A 279 -11.83 33.17 0.89
CA GLN A 279 -12.63 32.17 0.19
C GLN A 279 -12.28 32.21 -1.31
N ARG A 280 -11.96 31.06 -1.91
CA ARG A 280 -12.17 30.85 -3.35
C ARG A 280 -12.53 29.40 -3.63
N ALA A 281 -13.59 29.27 -4.42
CA ALA A 281 -14.25 28.05 -4.84
C ALA A 281 -13.29 27.05 -5.50
N HIS A 282 -13.37 25.80 -5.08
CA HIS A 282 -12.90 24.65 -5.84
C HIS A 282 -14.07 23.71 -6.09
N SER A 283 -14.54 23.75 -7.34
CA SER A 283 -15.33 22.69 -7.97
C SER A 283 -14.47 21.43 -8.00
N HIS A 284 -14.70 20.52 -7.06
CA HIS A 284 -14.01 19.25 -7.02
C HIS A 284 -14.67 18.25 -7.97
N SER A 285 -13.87 17.82 -8.94
CA SER A 285 -14.07 16.64 -9.77
C SER A 285 -14.45 15.44 -8.89
N THR A 286 -15.46 14.71 -9.34
CA THR A 286 -15.96 13.46 -8.76
C THR A 286 -14.86 12.40 -8.74
N SER A 287 -14.09 12.33 -7.65
CA SER A 287 -13.48 11.08 -7.23
C SER A 287 -14.61 10.14 -6.87
N HIS A 288 -14.63 8.94 -7.46
CA HIS A 288 -15.57 7.89 -7.09
C HIS A 288 -15.28 7.41 -5.66
N CYS A 289 -15.65 8.21 -4.67
CA CYS A 289 -15.81 7.76 -3.29
C CYS A 289 -17.01 6.81 -3.31
N ARG A 290 -16.76 5.51 -3.55
CA ARG A 290 -17.74 4.47 -3.32
C ARG A 290 -18.09 4.55 -1.85
N GLN A 291 -19.22 5.18 -1.54
CA GLN A 291 -19.67 5.29 -0.16
C GLN A 291 -19.78 3.88 0.42
N PRO A 292 -19.12 3.60 1.56
CA PRO A 292 -19.28 2.31 2.21
C PRO A 292 -20.77 2.10 2.51
N VAL A 293 -21.25 0.89 2.27
CA VAL A 293 -22.64 0.52 2.60
C VAL A 293 -22.87 0.84 4.08
N ALA A 294 -23.89 1.64 4.37
CA ALA A 294 -24.20 2.07 5.73
C ALA A 294 -24.32 0.84 6.66
N PRO A 295 -23.74 0.87 7.87
CA PRO A 295 -23.87 -0.22 8.82
C PRO A 295 -25.34 -0.42 9.20
N ASP A 296 -25.73 -1.66 9.47
CA ASP A 296 -27.03 -1.96 10.04
C ASP A 296 -27.09 -1.45 11.48
N LEU A 297 -28.07 -0.59 11.78
CA LEU A 297 -28.35 -0.04 13.11
C LEU A 297 -29.44 -0.83 13.85
N SER A 298 -29.80 -2.02 13.38
CA SER A 298 -30.84 -2.87 13.97
C SER A 298 -30.60 -3.19 15.44
N LEU A 299 -29.36 -3.56 15.83
CA LEU A 299 -29.00 -3.81 17.23
C LEU A 299 -29.17 -2.57 18.10
N ASN A 300 -28.66 -1.44 17.62
CA ASN A 300 -28.76 -0.14 18.28
C ASN A 300 -30.25 0.24 18.48
N SER A 301 -31.05 0.16 17.42
CA SER A 301 -32.49 0.45 17.44
C SER A 301 -33.25 -0.47 18.38
N TRP A 302 -32.89 -1.76 18.39
CA TRP A 302 -33.48 -2.75 19.28
C TRP A 302 -33.15 -2.44 20.74
N LEU A 303 -31.89 -2.19 21.09
CA LEU A 303 -31.48 -1.86 22.46
C LEU A 303 -32.15 -0.59 22.98
N GLN A 304 -32.25 0.46 22.16
CA GLN A 304 -32.93 1.70 22.54
C GLN A 304 -34.46 1.52 22.72
N SER A 305 -35.05 0.48 22.13
CA SER A 305 -36.48 0.17 22.30
C SER A 305 -36.81 -0.56 23.60
N LEU A 306 -35.81 -1.09 24.31
CA LEU A 306 -36.00 -1.86 25.54
C LEU A 306 -36.30 -0.96 26.75
N LYS A 307 -37.15 -1.44 27.65
CA LYS A 307 -37.45 -0.74 28.91
C LYS A 307 -36.27 -0.87 29.89
N PRO A 308 -36.02 0.13 30.78
CA PRO A 308 -34.93 0.09 31.75
C PRO A 308 -34.91 -1.17 32.63
N VAL A 309 -36.08 -1.75 32.94
CA VAL A 309 -36.20 -2.98 33.72
C VAL A 309 -35.47 -4.17 33.08
N ASN A 310 -35.32 -4.19 31.76
CA ASN A 310 -34.66 -5.28 31.04
C ASN A 310 -33.15 -5.32 31.30
N PHE A 311 -32.54 -4.18 31.65
CA PHE A 311 -31.10 -4.06 31.95
C PHE A 311 -30.77 -4.38 33.42
N SER A 312 -31.78 -4.62 34.26
CA SER A 312 -31.61 -4.93 35.69
C SER A 312 -31.47 -6.43 35.99
N GLN A 313 -31.59 -7.28 34.98
CA GLN A 313 -31.40 -8.73 35.10
C GLN A 313 -29.89 -9.05 35.15
N PRO A 314 -29.43 -9.91 36.06
CA PRO A 314 -28.02 -10.32 36.10
C PRO A 314 -27.65 -11.09 34.82
N PHE A 315 -26.56 -10.69 34.17
CA PHE A 315 -26.05 -11.38 32.98
C PHE A 315 -25.26 -12.64 33.36
N GLN A 316 -25.39 -13.68 32.56
CA GLN A 316 -24.53 -14.87 32.65
C GLN A 316 -23.17 -14.55 32.02
N SER A 317 -22.10 -14.72 32.80
CA SER A 317 -20.73 -14.55 32.30
C SER A 317 -20.30 -15.79 31.51
N TYR A 318 -19.89 -15.58 30.25
CA TYR A 318 -19.23 -16.57 29.41
C TYR A 318 -17.73 -16.29 29.34
N GLU A 319 -16.91 -17.34 29.24
CA GLU A 319 -15.47 -17.20 29.04
C GLU A 319 -15.16 -17.29 27.53
N LEU A 320 -14.43 -16.32 26.98
CA LEU A 320 -13.97 -16.34 25.58
C LEU A 320 -12.60 -17.02 25.49
N ASP A 321 -12.52 -18.14 24.78
CA ASP A 321 -11.27 -18.78 24.35
C ASP A 321 -10.87 -18.24 22.98
N LEU A 322 -10.08 -17.16 22.96
CA LEU A 322 -9.56 -16.52 21.76
C LEU A 322 -8.24 -17.17 21.33
N LYS A 323 -8.20 -17.69 20.09
CA LYS A 323 -7.00 -18.25 19.47
C LYS A 323 -6.62 -17.43 18.25
N VAL A 324 -5.45 -16.80 18.29
CA VAL A 324 -4.88 -16.09 17.14
C VAL A 324 -3.85 -16.98 16.48
N GLN A 325 -4.03 -17.30 15.20
CA GLN A 325 -3.11 -18.09 14.41
C GLN A 325 -2.15 -17.16 13.65
N PRO A 326 -0.84 -17.22 13.92
CA PRO A 326 0.13 -16.33 13.30
C PRO A 326 0.39 -16.68 11.83
N ILE A 327 0.79 -15.68 11.05
CA ILE A 327 1.20 -15.91 9.65
C ILE A 327 2.57 -16.57 9.61
N ASN A 328 2.72 -17.58 8.75
CA ASN A 328 4.04 -18.07 8.37
C ASN A 328 4.68 -17.12 7.36
N ARG A 329 5.66 -16.33 7.80
CA ARG A 329 6.34 -15.35 6.94
C ARG A 329 7.34 -16.05 6.00
N PRO A 330 7.51 -15.55 4.76
CA PRO A 330 8.56 -16.05 3.88
C PRO A 330 9.95 -15.82 4.50
N THR A 331 10.87 -16.73 4.26
CA THR A 331 12.27 -16.57 4.66
C THR A 331 12.93 -15.48 3.83
N LEU A 332 13.42 -14.44 4.49
CA LEU A 332 14.13 -13.34 3.83
C LEU A 332 15.56 -13.77 3.52
N GLU A 333 15.89 -13.94 2.24
CA GLU A 333 17.25 -14.30 1.82
C GLU A 333 18.19 -13.10 1.93
N SER A 334 19.27 -13.27 2.72
CA SER A 334 20.19 -12.16 3.00
C SER A 334 20.98 -11.67 1.78
N SER A 335 21.07 -12.49 0.74
CA SER A 335 21.72 -12.19 -0.54
C SER A 335 20.98 -11.15 -1.37
N LEU A 336 19.67 -10.96 -1.16
CA LEU A 336 18.84 -10.08 -1.99
C LEU A 336 18.76 -8.63 -1.45
N TRP A 337 19.23 -8.38 -0.23
CA TRP A 337 19.18 -7.04 0.37
C TRP A 337 20.02 -5.97 -0.34
N PRO A 338 21.24 -6.25 -0.81
CA PRO A 338 22.03 -5.22 -1.51
C PRO A 338 21.32 -4.68 -2.75
N GLU A 339 20.71 -5.55 -3.56
CA GLU A 339 19.93 -5.15 -4.73
C GLU A 339 18.66 -4.38 -4.31
N HIS A 340 18.00 -4.80 -3.23
CA HIS A 340 16.84 -4.11 -2.70
C HIS A 340 17.17 -2.67 -2.23
N ILE A 341 18.30 -2.49 -1.54
CA ILE A 341 18.78 -1.18 -1.08
C ILE A 341 19.08 -0.26 -2.29
N LEU A 342 19.64 -0.81 -3.36
CA LEU A 342 20.01 -0.06 -4.55
C LEU A 342 18.82 0.25 -5.47
N THR A 343 17.74 -0.54 -5.41
CA THR A 343 16.53 -0.39 -6.23
C THR A 343 15.43 0.44 -5.58
N GLN A 344 15.43 0.60 -4.25
CA GLN A 344 14.44 1.45 -3.58
C GLN A 344 14.58 2.90 -4.05
N PRO A 345 13.55 3.47 -4.70
CA PRO A 345 13.61 4.86 -5.12
C PRO A 345 13.68 5.74 -3.87
N THR A 346 14.58 6.73 -3.87
CA THR A 346 14.48 7.85 -2.96
C THR A 346 13.21 8.59 -3.33
N VAL A 347 12.08 8.24 -2.70
CA VAL A 347 10.87 9.05 -2.78
C VAL A 347 11.32 10.43 -2.33
N LYS A 348 11.40 11.40 -3.25
CA LYS A 348 11.54 12.79 -2.84
C LYS A 348 10.29 13.05 -2.01
N PRO A 349 10.39 13.23 -0.69
CA PRO A 349 9.20 13.50 0.09
C PRO A 349 8.61 14.77 -0.52
N LEU A 350 7.35 14.69 -0.96
CA LEU A 350 6.52 15.88 -1.09
C LEU A 350 6.45 16.45 0.31
N VAL A 351 7.39 17.35 0.65
CA VAL A 351 7.59 18.00 1.96
C VAL A 351 7.04 17.14 3.09
N PHE A 352 7.90 16.31 3.68
CA PHE A 352 7.59 15.47 4.85
C PHE A 352 6.63 16.22 5.78
N PRO A 353 5.35 15.82 5.90
CA PRO A 353 4.42 16.59 6.72
C PRO A 353 4.82 16.33 8.17
N TYR A 354 5.30 17.40 8.83
CA TYR A 354 5.80 17.46 10.21
C TYR A 354 7.25 17.00 10.44
N THR A 355 8.21 17.74 9.88
CA THR A 355 9.41 18.07 10.65
C THR A 355 9.14 19.35 11.46
N HIS A 356 8.51 19.23 12.63
CA HIS A 356 8.82 20.17 13.72
C HIS A 356 10.23 19.81 14.23
N ILE A 357 11.23 20.04 13.40
CA ILE A 357 12.59 20.20 13.91
C ILE A 357 12.57 21.61 14.48
N PRO A 358 12.71 21.79 15.81
CA PRO A 358 12.90 23.13 16.35
C PRO A 358 14.08 23.77 15.61
N GLU A 359 13.94 25.03 15.19
CA GLU A 359 15.04 25.80 14.64
C GLU A 359 16.12 25.95 15.71
N SER A 360 17.01 24.96 15.82
CA SER A 360 18.22 25.06 16.61
C SER A 360 19.35 24.47 15.80
N ASN A 361 20.05 25.37 15.11
CA ASN A 361 21.45 25.31 14.73
C ASN A 361 21.94 24.03 14.03
N THR A 362 22.21 24.19 12.73
CA THR A 362 23.43 23.71 12.05
C THR A 362 24.40 22.95 12.96
N ILE A 363 24.38 21.62 12.92
CA ILE A 363 25.49 20.64 12.91
C ILE A 363 24.82 19.25 12.83
N MET A 364 24.33 18.85 11.65
CA MET A 364 23.97 17.44 11.41
C MET A 364 24.27 16.99 9.98
N GLY A 365 25.25 17.63 9.35
CA GLY A 365 25.80 17.26 8.04
C GLY A 365 27.08 16.42 8.10
N SER A 366 27.62 16.12 9.29
CA SER A 366 28.95 15.49 9.43
C SER A 366 28.95 14.06 9.99
N SER A 367 27.79 13.49 10.31
CA SER A 367 27.71 12.14 10.90
C SER A 367 27.45 11.02 9.90
N ILE A 368 27.01 11.32 8.66
CA ILE A 368 26.77 10.29 7.62
C ILE A 368 28.03 10.01 6.79
N GLN A 369 28.99 10.93 6.73
CA GLN A 369 30.23 10.72 5.96
C GLN A 369 31.33 9.95 6.72
N ARG A 370 31.15 9.63 8.00
CA ARG A 370 32.19 8.98 8.81
C ARG A 370 32.16 7.44 8.74
N SER A 371 31.06 6.85 8.27
CA SER A 371 30.87 5.39 8.25
C SER A 371 31.35 4.70 6.97
N VAL A 372 31.86 5.45 5.99
CA VAL A 372 32.27 4.90 4.67
C VAL A 372 33.79 4.90 4.45
N LEU A 373 34.59 5.39 5.41
CA LEU A 373 36.05 5.53 5.26
C LEU A 373 36.88 4.68 6.25
N SER A 374 36.30 3.70 6.95
CA SER A 374 37.05 2.84 7.87
C SER A 374 37.43 1.46 7.31
N ILE A 375 37.35 1.26 5.99
CA ILE A 375 37.82 0.03 5.32
C ILE A 375 38.84 0.42 4.25
N HIS A 376 40.05 0.80 4.66
CA HIS A 376 41.33 0.58 3.97
C HIS A 376 42.42 1.42 4.62
N ASN A 377 43.22 0.82 5.51
CA ASN A 377 44.63 1.21 5.63
C ASN A 377 45.46 0.07 6.24
N PRO A 378 46.30 -0.63 5.45
CA PRO A 378 47.22 -1.64 5.95
C PRO A 378 48.61 -1.02 6.13
N ALA A 379 48.88 -0.35 7.25
CA ALA A 379 50.25 -0.02 7.64
C ALA A 379 50.30 0.43 9.09
N LEU A 380 50.81 -0.45 9.97
CA LEU A 380 51.89 -0.17 10.94
C LEU A 380 52.08 -1.41 11.84
N LYS A 381 53.03 -2.25 11.42
CA LYS A 381 53.94 -3.03 12.29
C LYS A 381 54.62 -2.03 13.27
N GLU A 382 54.90 -2.25 14.54
CA GLU A 382 55.29 -3.43 15.33
C GLU A 382 55.22 -3.05 16.86
N PRO A 383 55.62 -3.90 17.84
CA PRO A 383 55.08 -3.97 19.20
C PRO A 383 55.96 -3.24 20.23
N ILE A 384 55.55 -3.18 21.51
CA ILE A 384 56.42 -3.27 22.72
C ILE A 384 55.56 -3.41 23.99
N PHE A 385 55.84 -4.47 24.74
CA PHE A 385 55.50 -4.70 26.16
C PHE A 385 56.29 -3.73 27.06
N LYS A 386 55.68 -3.18 28.11
CA LYS A 386 56.13 -3.28 29.53
C LYS A 386 55.43 -2.27 30.46
N ASP A 387 54.94 -2.84 31.57
CA ASP A 387 54.97 -2.37 32.97
C ASP A 387 54.60 -0.91 33.30
N LEU A 388 53.60 -0.71 34.16
CA LEU A 388 53.86 -0.47 35.59
C LEU A 388 52.55 -0.39 36.41
N VAL A 389 52.50 -1.28 37.40
CA VAL A 389 51.74 -1.19 38.66
C VAL A 389 52.14 0.06 39.44
N VAL A 390 51.21 0.61 40.24
CA VAL A 390 51.32 1.36 41.52
C VAL A 390 50.07 2.27 41.58
N ASN A 391 49.15 2.25 42.54
CA ASN A 391 49.04 1.68 43.90
C ASN A 391 47.58 1.24 44.13
#